data_AF-A0A661EUI5-F1
#
_entry.id   AF-A0A661EUI5-F1
#
_cell.length_a   1.000
_cell.length_b   1.000
_cell.length_c   1.000
_cell.angle_alpha   90.00
_cell.angle_beta   90.00
_cell.angle_gamma   90.00
#
_symmetry.space_group_name_H-M   'P 1'
#
loop_
_entity.id
_entity.type
_entity.pdbx_description
1 polymer ?
#
loop_
_entity_poly.entity_id
_entity_poly.type
_entity_poly.pdbx_seq_one_letter_code
_entity_poly.pdbx_strand_id
1 'polypeptide(L)' 'MANEKRTGENPVPDNVKKYLNHDQQAKLRTIEGFGWGLEYIRRPPFQTPVVVVTNPDGDSIGILEEDGRLNLEPEIETRK' A
#
# COMPACT_ATOMS: atom_id res chain seq x y z
N MET A 1 -9.34 -22.90 19.53
CA MET A 1 -7.98 -22.83 18.97
C MET A 1 -8.01 -21.73 17.91
N ALA A 2 -7.50 -20.54 18.25
CA ALA A 2 -7.50 -19.40 17.35
C ALA A 2 -6.44 -19.65 16.28
N ASN A 3 -6.87 -19.79 15.03
CA ASN A 3 -5.99 -20.08 13.92
C ASN A 3 -5.23 -18.80 13.55
N GLU A 4 -4.07 -18.62 14.17
CA GLU A 4 -3.12 -17.53 13.91
C GLU A 4 -2.50 -17.71 12.51
N LYS A 5 -3.27 -17.43 11.45
CA LYS A 5 -2.80 -17.40 10.06
C LYS A 5 -2.11 -16.07 9.74
N ARG A 6 -1.01 -15.76 10.43
CA ARG A 6 -0.12 -14.64 10.06
C ARG A 6 1.34 -15.06 10.11
N THR A 7 1.64 -16.21 9.50
CA THR A 7 3.02 -16.62 9.27
C THR A 7 3.34 -16.40 7.79
N GLY A 8 4.05 -15.31 7.48
CA GLY A 8 5.02 -15.33 6.38
C GLY A 8 4.67 -14.66 5.05
N GLU A 9 3.66 -13.80 4.93
CA GLU A 9 3.55 -12.96 3.73
C GLU A 9 4.35 -11.68 3.92
N ASN A 10 5.37 -11.49 3.08
CA ASN A 10 6.20 -10.30 3.07
C ASN A 10 5.31 -9.05 2.93
N PRO A 11 5.57 -7.97 3.71
CA PRO A 11 4.75 -6.75 3.70
C PRO A 11 4.63 -6.15 2.30
N VAL A 12 5.68 -6.31 1.50
CA VAL A 12 5.69 -6.08 0.06
C VAL A 12 5.68 -7.44 -0.66
N PRO A 13 4.59 -7.83 -1.36
CA PRO A 13 4.58 -9.06 -2.13
C PRO A 13 5.58 -9.01 -3.29
N ASP A 14 6.20 -10.13 -3.63
CA ASP A 14 7.04 -10.26 -4.83
C ASP A 14 6.33 -9.82 -6.12
N ASN A 15 5.00 -9.91 -6.14
CA ASN A 15 4.17 -9.48 -7.27
C ASN A 15 3.17 -8.37 -6.88
N VAL A 16 3.69 -7.22 -6.44
CA VAL A 16 2.95 -5.97 -6.18
C VAL A 16 1.87 -5.70 -7.23
N LYS A 17 2.22 -5.82 -8.52
CA LYS A 17 1.32 -5.52 -9.64
C LYS A 17 0.02 -6.33 -9.63
N LYS A 18 -0.01 -7.51 -8.98
CA LYS A 18 -1.22 -8.31 -8.84
C LYS A 18 -2.27 -7.66 -7.91
N TYR A 19 -1.82 -6.81 -7.00
CA TYR A 19 -2.66 -6.14 -6.00
C TYR A 19 -3.02 -4.71 -6.38
N LEU A 20 -2.44 -4.19 -7.46
CA LEU A 20 -2.70 -2.84 -7.95
C LEU A 20 -3.48 -2.92 -9.27
N ASN A 21 -4.52 -2.10 -9.38
CA ASN A 21 -5.18 -1.86 -10.66
C ASN A 21 -4.31 -0.98 -11.59
N HIS A 22 -4.79 -0.72 -12.81
CA HIS A 22 -4.01 0.01 -13.80
C HIS A 22 -3.67 1.46 -13.38
N ASP A 23 -4.61 2.16 -12.77
CA ASP A 23 -4.43 3.53 -12.28
C ASP A 23 -3.43 3.59 -11.12
N GLN A 24 -3.55 2.65 -10.18
CA GLN A 24 -2.58 2.49 -9.10
C GLN A 24 -1.18 2.18 -9.64
N GLN A 25 -1.04 1.29 -10.64
CA GLN A 25 0.27 1.00 -11.23
C GLN A 25 0.88 2.23 -11.93
N ALA A 26 0.07 2.98 -12.67
CA ALA A 26 0.50 4.21 -13.33
C ALA A 26 0.94 5.28 -12.32
N LYS A 27 0.16 5.46 -11.25
CA LYS A 27 0.48 6.41 -10.19
C LYS A 27 1.72 5.99 -9.41
N LEU A 28 1.84 4.72 -9.01
CA LEU A 28 3.01 4.20 -8.31
C LEU A 28 4.29 4.50 -9.11
N ARG A 29 4.31 4.16 -10.40
CA ARG A 29 5.44 4.45 -11.29
C ARG A 29 5.77 5.94 -11.37
N THR A 30 4.75 6.79 -11.30
CA THR A 30 4.92 8.26 -11.32
C THR A 30 5.60 8.73 -10.04
N ILE A 31 5.10 8.31 -8.87
CA ILE A 31 5.60 8.75 -7.56
C ILE A 31 6.97 8.13 -7.21
N GLU A 32 7.29 6.95 -7.74
CA GLU A 32 8.62 6.35 -7.68
C GLU A 32 9.70 7.28 -8.27
N GLY A 33 9.36 8.03 -9.33
CA GLY A 33 10.26 9.05 -9.90
C GLY A 33 10.55 10.23 -8.96
N PHE A 34 9.70 10.45 -7.96
CA PHE A 34 9.88 11.47 -6.91
C PHE A 34 10.49 10.88 -5.62
N GLY A 35 10.93 9.61 -5.66
CA GLY A 35 11.55 8.92 -4.52
C GLY A 35 10.55 8.28 -3.56
N TRP A 36 9.25 8.29 -3.87
CA TRP A 36 8.27 7.57 -3.06
C TRP A 36 8.39 6.07 -3.30
N GLY A 37 8.22 5.27 -2.25
CA GLY A 37 8.32 3.81 -2.31
C GLY A 37 7.06 3.13 -1.79
N LEU A 38 6.82 1.91 -2.25
CA LEU A 38 5.83 1.04 -1.62
C LEU A 38 6.35 0.59 -0.24
N GLU A 39 5.57 0.86 0.80
CA GLU A 39 5.89 0.47 2.19
C GLU A 39 5.29 -0.91 2.51
N TYR A 40 3.97 -1.05 2.37
CA TYR A 40 3.28 -2.33 2.53
C TYR A 40 1.91 -2.33 1.86
N ILE A 41 1.33 -3.52 1.66
CA ILE A 41 -0.05 -3.69 1.19
C ILE A 41 -0.87 -4.37 2.27
N ARG A 42 -1.89 -3.68 2.80
CA ARG A 42 -2.86 -4.30 3.72
C ARG A 42 -3.81 -5.18 2.91
N ARG A 43 -4.01 -6.41 3.38
CA ARG A 43 -4.91 -7.40 2.75
C ARG A 43 -5.91 -7.92 3.78
N PRO A 44 -6.95 -7.13 4.11
CA PRO A 44 -8.00 -7.60 5.00
C PRO A 44 -8.79 -8.71 4.29
N PRO A 45 -9.19 -9.77 4.99
CA PRO A 45 -10.06 -10.78 4.41
C PRO A 45 -11.38 -10.14 3.96
N PHE A 46 -11.82 -10.43 2.74
CA PHE A 46 -13.06 -9.93 2.14
C PHE A 46 -13.13 -8.41 1.91
N GLN A 47 -12.00 -7.70 1.87
CA GLN A 47 -11.93 -6.28 1.52
C GLN A 47 -10.88 -6.02 0.42
N THR A 48 -11.00 -4.87 -0.25
CA THR A 48 -10.02 -4.43 -1.24
C THR A 48 -8.65 -4.22 -0.59
N PRO A 49 -7.54 -4.66 -1.23
CA PRO A 49 -6.21 -4.39 -0.72
C PRO A 49 -5.92 -2.90 -0.70
N VAL A 50 -5.31 -2.43 0.40
CA VAL A 50 -4.91 -1.02 0.57
C VAL A 50 -3.41 -0.92 0.39
N VAL A 51 -3.00 -0.11 -0.59
CA VAL A 51 -1.60 0.06 -0.98
C VAL A 51 -1.04 1.28 -0.26
N VAL A 52 -0.07 1.07 0.62
CA VAL A 52 0.56 2.13 1.41
C VAL A 52 1.94 2.42 0.86
N VAL A 53 2.19 3.70 0.61
CA VAL A 53 3.45 4.23 0.11
C VAL A 53 4.04 5.18 1.15
N THR A 54 5.35 5.39 1.09
CA THR A 54 6.08 6.30 1.97
C THR A 54 6.91 7.26 1.13
N ASN A 55 7.12 8.45 1.66
CA ASN A 55 8.00 9.45 1.06
C ASN A 55 9.47 9.00 1.19
N PRO A 56 10.41 9.58 0.42
CA PRO A 56 11.83 9.19 0.49
C PRO A 56 12.47 9.40 1.86
N ASP A 57 11.91 10.28 2.69
CA ASP A 57 12.40 10.58 4.04
C ASP A 57 11.85 9.61 5.10
N GLY A 58 10.79 8.85 4.79
CA GLY A 58 10.12 7.92 5.70
C GLY A 58 9.19 8.58 6.73
N ASP A 59 9.05 9.90 6.75
CA ASP A 59 8.23 10.65 7.70
C ASP A 59 6.75 10.75 7.29
N SER A 60 6.44 10.60 6.00
CA SER A 60 5.08 10.75 5.49
C SER A 60 4.60 9.49 4.78
N ILE A 61 3.41 9.03 5.18
CA ILE A 61 2.72 7.91 4.54
C ILE A 61 1.62 8.41 3.62
N GLY A 62 1.35 7.65 2.56
CA GLY A 62 0.25 7.90 1.65
C GLY A 62 -0.46 6.61 1.28
N ILE A 63 -1.74 6.73 0.93
CA ILE A 63 -2.56 5.63 0.44
C ILE A 63 -2.83 5.82 -1.03
N LEU A 64 -2.55 4.77 -1.79
CA LEU A 64 -2.85 4.73 -3.21
C LEU A 64 -4.27 4.18 -3.40
N GLU A 65 -5.21 5.09 -3.58
CA GLU A 65 -6.63 4.79 -3.76
C GLU A 65 -6.88 4.07 -5.10
N GLU A 66 -8.04 3.43 -5.25
CA GLU A 66 -8.39 2.69 -6.47
C GLU A 66 -8.46 3.57 -7.73
N ASP A 67 -8.75 4.87 -7.57
CA ASP A 67 -8.78 5.88 -8.65
C ASP A 67 -7.36 6.41 -9.01
N GLY A 68 -6.29 5.82 -8.46
CA GLY A 68 -4.91 6.31 -8.71
C GLY A 68 -4.59 7.63 -8.00
N ARG A 69 -5.44 8.08 -7.07
CA ARG A 69 -5.16 9.22 -6.20
C ARG A 69 -4.25 8.79 -5.05
N LEU A 70 -3.30 9.67 -4.73
CA LEU A 70 -2.46 9.52 -3.54
C LEU A 70 -3.10 10.33 -2.42
N ASN A 71 -3.63 9.66 -1.41
CA ASN A 71 -4.22 10.26 -0.23
C ASN A 71 -3.17 10.33 0.90
N LEU A 72 -2.73 11.54 1.25
CA LEU A 72 -1.75 11.80 2.32
C LEU A 72 -2.42 12.08 3.67
N GLU A 73 -3.73 12.31 3.68
CA GLU A 73 -4.54 12.50 4.88
C GLU A 73 -5.62 11.42 4.93
N PRO A 74 -5.22 10.13 4.98
CA PRO A 74 -6.20 9.08 4.99
C PRO A 74 -6.95 9.10 6.32
N GLU A 75 -8.29 9.17 6.27
CA GLU A 75 -9.17 9.09 7.45
C GLU A 75 -9.21 7.67 8.07
N ILE A 76 -8.17 6.85 7.82
CA ILE A 76 -8.01 5.55 8.45
C ILE A 76 -7.02 5.65 9.60
N GLU A 77 -7.42 5.16 10.78
CA GLU A 77 -6.52 5.04 11.93
C GLU A 77 -5.32 4.14 11.56
N THR A 78 -4.19 4.78 11.24
CA THR A 78 -2.93 4.07 11.06
C THR A 78 -2.35 3.81 12.45
N ARG A 79 -2.23 2.54 12.84
CA ARG A 79 -1.59 2.13 14.09
C ARG A 79 -0.16 2.71 14.10
N LYS A 80 0.07 3.66 15.01
CA LYS A 80 1.39 4.16 15.37
C LYS A 80 2.14 3.12 16.19
#